data_AF-A0A2A4G130-F1
#
_entry.id   AF-A0A2A4G130-F1
#
_cell.length_a   1.000
_cell.length_b   1.000
_cell.length_c   1.000
_cell.angle_alpha   90.00
_cell.angle_beta   90.00
_cell.angle_gamma   90.00
#
_symmetry.space_group_name_H-M   'P 1'
#
loop_
_entity.id
_entity.type
_entity.pdbx_description
1 polymer ?
#
loop_
_entity_poly.entity_id
_entity_poly.type
_entity_poly.pdbx_seq_one_letter_code
_entity_poly.pdbx_strand_id
1 'polypeptide(L)'
;MALMVSACGPKQLALPGDPIGKAATCAVVSAAAARQKSPDVTGDLGFDDQTRILHYAMLAASDGGAFSAKRASEVVSRMGEVEADVTGGKWQALVNPCDQAYPQVKKTAGIELPKARFDAALGCYSLGDFLVKTVQTREPRAQETLSELMKMRRDLDGTVGSGLRARGASEYEKTLALKQKALGKMVKLGAPAETVKACTSRFA
;
A
#
# COMPACT_ATOMS: atom_id res chain seq x y z
N MET A 1 -29.34 49.67 5.13
CA MET A 1 -29.65 48.77 3.99
C MET A 1 -28.44 47.85 3.81
N ALA A 2 -28.52 46.65 4.38
CA ALA A 2 -28.93 45.41 3.69
C ALA A 2 -27.77 44.91 2.79
N LEU A 3 -26.93 44.00 3.31
CA LEU A 3 -27.04 42.53 3.22
C LEU A 3 -26.41 41.98 1.93
N MET A 4 -25.27 41.27 2.05
CA MET A 4 -25.14 39.95 1.42
C MET A 4 -24.37 39.00 2.35
N VAL A 5 -25.08 37.95 2.69
CA VAL A 5 -24.73 36.79 3.51
C VAL A 5 -24.17 35.71 2.56
N SER A 6 -23.47 34.74 3.14
CA SER A 6 -23.27 33.35 2.66
C SER A 6 -22.22 33.06 1.58
N ALA A 7 -21.09 32.55 2.05
CA ALA A 7 -20.41 31.44 1.38
C ALA A 7 -19.88 30.41 2.40
N CYS A 8 -20.72 30.01 3.38
CA CYS A 8 -20.57 28.71 4.04
C CYS A 8 -21.27 27.65 3.16
N GLY A 9 -20.78 27.49 1.94
CA GLY A 9 -21.05 26.28 1.16
C GLY A 9 -20.17 25.15 1.69
N PRO A 10 -20.59 23.88 1.62
CA PRO A 10 -19.73 22.77 2.01
C PRO A 10 -18.43 22.86 1.20
N LYS A 11 -17.30 23.02 1.89
CA LYS A 11 -15.97 23.12 1.29
C LYS A 11 -15.82 21.98 0.29
N GLN A 12 -15.74 22.31 -0.99
CA GLN A 12 -15.60 21.29 -2.03
C GLN A 12 -14.29 20.56 -1.78
N LEU A 13 -14.40 19.28 -1.41
CA LEU A 13 -13.24 18.44 -1.19
C LEU A 13 -12.47 18.35 -2.51
N ALA A 14 -11.19 18.71 -2.45
CA ALA A 14 -10.24 18.60 -3.54
C ALA A 14 -9.02 17.82 -3.04
N LEU A 15 -8.33 17.13 -3.95
CA LEU A 15 -7.11 16.43 -3.58
C LEU A 15 -6.01 17.44 -3.20
N PRO A 16 -5.30 17.24 -2.07
CA PRO A 16 -4.14 18.04 -1.73
C PRO A 16 -3.07 18.01 -2.84
N GLY A 17 -2.33 19.12 -2.98
CA GLY A 17 -1.23 19.22 -3.93
C GLY A 17 0.01 18.45 -3.49
N ASP A 18 0.26 18.36 -2.19
CA ASP A 18 1.42 17.67 -1.64
C ASP A 18 1.24 16.14 -1.68
N PRO A 19 2.31 15.36 -1.93
CA PRO A 19 2.19 13.91 -2.10
C PRO A 19 1.69 13.14 -0.87
N ILE A 20 1.98 13.63 0.34
CA ILE A 20 1.63 12.94 1.60
C ILE A 20 0.15 13.13 1.88
N GLY A 21 -0.34 14.37 1.85
CA GLY A 21 -1.74 14.72 1.98
C GLY A 21 -2.58 14.05 0.91
N LYS A 22 -2.13 14.04 -0.35
CA LYS A 22 -2.83 13.36 -1.44
C LYS A 22 -2.99 11.86 -1.20
N ALA A 23 -1.91 11.17 -0.81
CA ALA A 23 -1.95 9.74 -0.52
C ALA A 23 -2.85 9.43 0.68
N ALA A 24 -2.75 10.24 1.74
CA ALA A 24 -3.56 10.09 2.95
C ALA A 24 -5.06 10.29 2.65
N THR A 25 -5.42 11.36 1.94
CA THR A 25 -6.80 11.60 1.51
C THR A 25 -7.34 10.44 0.68
N CYS A 26 -6.56 9.93 -0.28
CA CYS A 26 -7.01 8.81 -1.11
C CYS A 26 -7.08 7.48 -0.37
N ALA A 27 -6.21 7.24 0.61
CA ALA A 27 -6.32 6.10 1.52
C ALA A 27 -7.61 6.16 2.34
N VAL A 28 -7.96 7.34 2.89
CA VAL A 28 -9.23 7.54 3.63
C VAL A 28 -10.44 7.36 2.72
N VAL A 29 -10.42 7.91 1.50
CA VAL A 29 -11.48 7.69 0.50
C VAL A 29 -11.64 6.20 0.19
N SER A 30 -10.53 5.48 0.01
CA SER A 30 -10.56 4.03 -0.22
C SER A 30 -11.11 3.27 0.98
N ALA A 31 -10.77 3.68 2.21
CA ALA A 31 -11.28 3.07 3.43
C ALA A 31 -12.78 3.31 3.59
N ALA A 32 -13.25 4.53 3.36
CA ALA A 32 -14.67 4.88 3.39
C ALA A 32 -15.48 4.08 2.35
N ALA A 33 -14.95 3.95 1.13
CA ALA A 33 -15.55 3.16 0.07
C ALA A 33 -15.62 1.66 0.41
N ALA A 34 -14.58 1.11 1.04
CA ALA A 34 -14.56 -0.28 1.48
C ALA A 34 -15.58 -0.52 2.62
N ARG A 35 -15.61 0.38 3.62
CA ARG A 35 -16.56 0.33 4.74
C ARG A 35 -18.01 0.43 4.29
N GLN A 36 -18.31 1.27 3.30
CA GLN A 36 -19.67 1.39 2.74
C GLN A 36 -20.15 0.08 2.08
N LYS A 37 -19.24 -0.76 1.58
CA LYS A 37 -19.55 -2.05 0.96
C LYS A 37 -19.51 -3.21 1.95
N SER A 38 -19.01 -2.98 3.17
CA SER A 38 -18.91 -4.03 4.18
C SER A 38 -20.27 -4.28 4.83
N PRO A 39 -20.73 -5.55 4.90
CA PRO A 39 -21.96 -5.89 5.61
C PRO A 39 -21.82 -5.80 7.13
N ASP A 40 -20.58 -5.85 7.65
CA ASP A 40 -20.26 -5.65 9.06
C ASP A 40 -19.48 -4.34 9.21
N VAL A 41 -20.13 -3.34 9.79
CA VAL A 41 -19.54 -2.00 10.03
C VAL A 41 -18.45 -2.08 11.09
N THR A 42 -18.48 -3.11 11.95
CA THR A 42 -17.55 -3.32 13.08
C THR A 42 -16.45 -4.34 12.79
N GLY A 43 -16.62 -5.18 11.78
CA GLY A 43 -15.67 -6.23 11.40
C GLY A 43 -14.38 -5.71 10.76
N ASP A 44 -13.35 -6.55 10.71
CA ASP A 44 -12.13 -6.24 9.96
C ASP A 44 -12.45 -6.12 8.46
N LEU A 45 -11.79 -5.20 7.77
CA LEU A 45 -11.81 -5.21 6.30
C LEU A 45 -11.11 -6.47 5.79
N GLY A 46 -11.53 -7.00 4.65
CA GLY A 46 -10.82 -8.11 4.00
C GLY A 46 -9.39 -7.73 3.58
N PHE A 47 -8.53 -8.74 3.36
CA PHE A 47 -7.13 -8.55 2.98
C PHE A 47 -6.94 -7.60 1.78
N ASP A 48 -7.75 -7.77 0.74
CA ASP A 48 -7.67 -6.95 -0.48
C ASP A 48 -7.94 -5.47 -0.21
N ASP A 49 -8.93 -5.16 0.63
CA ASP A 49 -9.27 -3.77 0.96
C ASP A 49 -8.23 -3.17 1.91
N GLN A 50 -7.77 -3.91 2.93
CA GLN A 50 -6.70 -3.45 3.82
C GLN A 50 -5.42 -3.13 3.04
N THR A 51 -5.00 -4.05 2.17
CA THR A 51 -3.77 -3.86 1.40
C THR A 51 -3.92 -2.78 0.33
N ARG A 52 -5.11 -2.58 -0.24
CA ARG A 52 -5.41 -1.44 -1.12
C ARG A 52 -5.27 -0.10 -0.39
N ILE A 53 -5.77 0.02 0.84
CA ILE A 53 -5.63 1.23 1.66
C ILE A 53 -4.15 1.50 1.96
N LEU A 54 -3.40 0.47 2.38
CA LEU A 54 -1.95 0.57 2.64
C LEU A 54 -1.16 0.97 1.38
N HIS A 55 -1.64 0.59 0.19
CA HIS A 55 -0.92 0.79 -1.06
C HIS A 55 -0.63 2.27 -1.36
N TYR A 56 -1.53 3.18 -0.98
CA TYR A 56 -1.30 4.62 -1.14
C TYR A 56 -0.07 5.10 -0.36
N ALA A 57 0.06 4.68 0.91
CA ALA A 57 1.22 4.97 1.73
C ALA A 57 2.49 4.34 1.14
N MET A 58 2.40 3.11 0.63
CA MET A 58 3.53 2.44 -0.02
C MET A 58 3.99 3.18 -1.28
N LEU A 59 3.07 3.66 -2.11
CA LEU A 59 3.36 4.40 -3.34
C LEU A 59 4.06 5.73 -3.02
N ALA A 60 3.50 6.52 -2.10
CA ALA A 60 4.11 7.76 -1.64
C ALA A 60 5.48 7.56 -0.97
N ALA A 61 5.63 6.44 -0.24
CA ALA A 61 6.90 6.05 0.35
C ALA A 61 7.96 5.59 -0.68
N SER A 62 7.54 5.22 -1.89
CA SER A 62 8.39 4.65 -2.94
C SER A 62 8.65 5.60 -4.12
N ASP A 63 8.24 6.87 -3.99
CA ASP A 63 8.36 7.86 -5.06
C ASP A 63 9.82 8.09 -5.46
N GLY A 64 10.73 8.12 -4.49
CA GLY A 64 12.20 8.21 -4.69
C GLY A 64 12.87 6.92 -5.20
N GLY A 65 12.11 5.91 -5.61
CA GLY A 65 12.62 4.65 -6.18
C GLY A 65 13.03 3.58 -5.16
N ALA A 66 13.11 3.92 -3.88
CA ALA A 66 13.18 2.99 -2.76
C ALA A 66 12.13 3.36 -1.72
N PHE A 67 11.59 2.36 -1.02
CA PHE A 67 10.60 2.58 0.02
C PHE A 67 11.23 3.28 1.23
N SER A 68 10.53 4.28 1.76
CA SER A 68 10.88 5.04 2.95
C SER A 68 9.84 4.81 4.05
N ALA A 69 10.23 4.10 5.12
CA ALA A 69 9.35 3.87 6.27
C ALA A 69 8.90 5.18 6.94
N LYS A 70 9.77 6.20 6.96
CA LYS A 70 9.44 7.53 7.45
C LYS A 70 8.28 8.15 6.65
N ARG A 71 8.37 8.15 5.32
CA ARG A 71 7.30 8.70 4.46
C ARG A 71 6.00 7.89 4.56
N ALA A 72 6.09 6.56 4.67
CA ALA A 72 4.91 5.73 4.91
C ALA A 72 4.23 6.12 6.24
N SER A 73 5.00 6.31 7.30
CA SER A 73 4.49 6.76 8.60
C SER A 73 3.87 8.16 8.52
N GLU A 74 4.48 9.10 7.78
CA GLU A 74 3.93 10.44 7.55
C GLU A 74 2.54 10.37 6.88
N VAL A 75 2.35 9.49 5.89
CA VAL A 75 1.04 9.27 5.28
C VAL A 75 0.04 8.71 6.29
N VAL A 76 0.42 7.69 7.08
CA VAL A 76 -0.46 7.08 8.08
C VAL A 76 -0.87 8.10 9.16
N SER A 77 0.06 8.90 9.66
CA SER A 77 -0.27 9.99 10.59
C SER A 77 -1.23 10.99 9.96
N ARG A 78 -0.96 11.39 8.70
CA ARG A 78 -1.81 12.32 7.96
C ARG A 78 -3.21 11.75 7.69
N MET A 79 -3.38 10.43 7.56
CA MET A 79 -4.69 9.80 7.41
C MET A 79 -5.58 10.09 8.62
N GLY A 80 -5.06 9.93 9.84
CA GLY A 80 -5.81 10.22 11.07
C GLY A 80 -6.20 11.70 11.21
N GLU A 81 -5.37 12.61 10.69
CA GLU A 81 -5.66 14.05 10.70
C GLU A 81 -6.78 14.45 9.73
N VAL A 82 -6.88 13.77 8.57
CA VAL A 82 -7.83 14.14 7.51
C VAL A 82 -9.11 13.28 7.51
N GLU A 83 -9.17 12.23 8.33
CA GLU A 83 -10.25 11.24 8.30
C GLU A 83 -11.64 11.87 8.50
N ALA A 84 -11.81 12.66 9.57
CA ALA A 84 -13.09 13.26 9.91
C ALA A 84 -13.57 14.24 8.84
N ASP A 85 -12.67 15.09 8.34
CA ASP A 85 -12.98 16.09 7.32
C ASP A 85 -13.36 15.45 5.98
N VAL A 86 -12.66 14.38 5.59
CA VAL A 86 -12.95 13.67 4.35
C VAL A 86 -14.26 12.90 4.49
N THR A 87 -14.42 12.08 5.53
CA THR A 87 -15.60 11.21 5.69
C THR A 87 -16.89 11.97 6.02
N GLY A 88 -16.79 13.12 6.70
CA GLY A 88 -17.91 14.05 6.92
C GLY A 88 -18.29 14.89 5.69
N GLY A 89 -17.44 14.92 4.66
CA GLY A 89 -17.69 15.62 3.40
C GLY A 89 -18.18 14.73 2.26
N LYS A 90 -18.24 15.29 1.04
CA LYS A 90 -18.62 14.58 -0.19
C LYS A 90 -17.47 13.74 -0.78
N TRP A 91 -16.90 12.84 0.01
CA TRP A 91 -15.73 12.03 -0.38
C TRP A 91 -15.95 11.16 -1.62
N GLN A 92 -17.19 10.81 -1.96
CA GLN A 92 -17.51 10.03 -3.16
C GLN A 92 -17.05 10.75 -4.43
N ALA A 93 -17.06 12.09 -4.44
CA ALA A 93 -16.56 12.89 -5.55
C ALA A 93 -15.03 12.80 -5.71
N LEU A 94 -14.30 12.35 -4.69
CA LEU A 94 -12.85 12.15 -4.73
C LEU A 94 -12.43 10.77 -5.25
N VAL A 95 -13.35 9.81 -5.40
CA VAL A 95 -13.01 8.44 -5.86
C VAL A 95 -12.29 8.48 -7.22
N ASN A 96 -12.90 9.10 -8.23
CA ASN A 96 -12.30 9.18 -9.56
C ASN A 96 -10.97 9.97 -9.58
N PRO A 97 -10.85 11.15 -8.93
CA PRO A 97 -9.56 11.83 -8.77
C PRO A 97 -8.47 10.95 -8.14
N CYS A 98 -8.80 10.16 -7.11
CA CYS A 98 -7.85 9.26 -6.48
C CYS A 98 -7.40 8.14 -7.41
N ASP A 99 -8.32 7.57 -8.18
CA ASP A 99 -8.00 6.54 -9.17
C ASP A 99 -7.06 7.06 -10.27
N GLN A 100 -7.27 8.31 -10.70
CA GLN A 100 -6.40 8.98 -11.68
C GLN A 100 -5.02 9.28 -11.10
N ALA A 101 -4.95 9.67 -9.82
CA ALA A 101 -3.69 9.99 -9.15
C ALA A 101 -2.86 8.73 -8.82
N TYR A 102 -3.52 7.59 -8.57
CA TYR A 102 -2.87 6.34 -8.17
C TYR A 102 -3.39 5.13 -8.97
N PRO A 103 -3.16 5.08 -10.30
CA PRO A 103 -3.66 4.00 -11.14
C PRO A 103 -3.14 2.62 -10.74
N GLN A 104 -1.98 2.54 -10.09
CA GLN A 104 -1.41 1.28 -9.60
C GLN A 104 -2.31 0.58 -8.57
N VAL A 105 -3.08 1.35 -7.80
CA VAL A 105 -3.98 0.82 -6.76
C VAL A 105 -5.12 0.00 -7.37
N LYS A 106 -5.53 0.34 -8.60
CA LYS A 106 -6.59 -0.38 -9.34
C LYS A 106 -6.07 -1.43 -10.31
N LYS A 107 -4.75 -1.51 -10.52
CA LYS A 107 -4.19 -2.49 -11.45
C LYS A 107 -4.22 -3.88 -10.82
N THR A 108 -5.19 -4.68 -11.24
CA THR A 108 -5.40 -6.06 -10.75
C THR A 108 -5.02 -7.16 -11.74
N ALA A 109 -4.64 -6.80 -12.97
CA ALA A 109 -4.23 -7.73 -14.01
C ALA A 109 -2.91 -7.29 -14.65
N GLY A 110 -2.26 -8.21 -15.37
CA GLY A 110 -0.97 -7.93 -16.04
C GLY A 110 0.13 -7.56 -15.04
N ILE A 111 0.16 -8.26 -13.90
CA ILE A 111 1.21 -8.10 -12.91
C ILE A 111 2.42 -8.90 -13.36
N GLU A 112 3.44 -8.18 -13.84
CA GLU A 112 4.68 -8.79 -14.30
C GLU A 112 5.76 -8.65 -13.23
N LEU A 113 6.18 -9.77 -12.66
CA LEU A 113 7.32 -9.81 -11.75
C LEU A 113 8.63 -9.55 -12.52
N PRO A 114 9.69 -9.06 -11.85
CA PRO A 114 11.01 -8.93 -12.45
C PRO A 114 11.48 -10.23 -13.14
N LYS A 115 12.07 -10.11 -14.33
CA LYS A 115 12.54 -11.29 -15.10
C LYS A 115 13.66 -12.03 -14.36
N ALA A 116 14.65 -11.28 -13.87
CA ALA A 116 15.77 -11.83 -13.12
C ALA A 116 15.28 -12.52 -11.84
N ARG A 117 15.65 -13.79 -11.65
CA ARG A 117 15.16 -14.63 -10.54
C ARG A 117 15.44 -14.00 -9.18
N PHE A 118 16.65 -13.49 -8.96
CA PHE A 118 17.00 -12.86 -7.68
C PHE A 118 16.20 -11.58 -7.42
N ASP A 119 16.00 -10.73 -8.43
CA ASP A 119 15.27 -9.47 -8.26
C ASP A 119 13.79 -9.73 -7.93
N ALA A 120 13.18 -10.74 -8.56
CA ALA A 120 11.83 -11.18 -8.22
C ALA A 120 11.77 -11.80 -6.82
N ALA A 121 12.72 -12.66 -6.46
CA ALA A 121 12.79 -13.27 -5.13
C ALA A 121 12.93 -12.20 -4.04
N LEU A 122 13.87 -11.26 -4.19
CA LEU A 122 14.08 -10.17 -3.23
C LEU A 122 12.85 -9.25 -3.14
N GLY A 123 12.21 -8.95 -4.27
CA GLY A 123 10.97 -8.18 -4.32
C GLY A 123 9.83 -8.87 -3.56
N CYS A 124 9.52 -10.12 -3.91
CA CYS A 124 8.49 -10.92 -3.26
C CYS A 124 8.76 -11.13 -1.77
N TYR A 125 10.02 -11.38 -1.40
CA TYR A 125 10.46 -11.47 -0.02
C TYR A 125 10.18 -10.18 0.76
N SER A 126 10.54 -9.02 0.18
CA SER A 126 10.39 -7.72 0.84
C SER A 126 8.93 -7.29 0.93
N LEU A 127 8.13 -7.55 -0.10
CA LEU A 127 6.68 -7.31 -0.08
C LEU A 127 5.98 -8.20 0.95
N GLY A 128 6.30 -9.50 0.98
CA GLY A 128 5.78 -10.42 1.98
C GLY A 128 6.15 -10.00 3.41
N ASP A 129 7.40 -9.57 3.65
CA ASP A 129 7.83 -9.11 4.98
C ASP A 129 7.06 -7.88 5.42
N PHE A 130 6.87 -6.91 4.51
CA PHE A 130 6.10 -5.72 4.78
C PHE A 130 4.65 -6.05 5.15
N LEU A 131 3.97 -6.87 4.34
CA LEU A 131 2.55 -7.17 4.55
C LEU A 131 2.31 -7.98 5.82
N VAL A 132 3.14 -8.99 6.10
CA VAL A 132 3.05 -9.78 7.34
C VAL A 132 3.24 -8.92 8.60
N LYS A 133 4.07 -7.88 8.54
CA LYS A 133 4.29 -6.97 9.68
C LYS A 133 3.23 -5.89 9.82
N THR A 134 2.59 -5.50 8.71
CA THR A 134 1.72 -4.31 8.65
C THR A 134 0.24 -4.67 8.70
N VAL A 135 -0.16 -5.77 8.04
CA VAL A 135 -1.55 -6.21 8.00
C VAL A 135 -1.86 -6.98 9.28
N GLN A 136 -2.75 -6.44 10.10
CA GLN A 136 -3.23 -7.08 11.32
C GLN A 136 -4.71 -7.38 11.15
N THR A 137 -5.07 -8.66 11.22
CA THR A 137 -6.45 -9.08 11.00
C THR A 137 -6.77 -10.40 11.67
N ARG A 138 -8.05 -10.55 12.04
CA ARG A 138 -8.64 -11.79 12.55
C ARG A 138 -9.41 -12.57 11.48
N GLU A 139 -9.49 -12.05 10.25
CA GLU A 139 -10.22 -12.69 9.16
C GLU A 139 -9.49 -13.96 8.69
N PRO A 140 -10.13 -15.15 8.71
CA PRO A 140 -9.45 -16.42 8.43
C PRO A 140 -8.75 -16.49 7.06
N ARG A 141 -9.37 -15.99 5.98
CA ARG A 141 -8.77 -16.06 4.63
C ARG A 141 -7.54 -15.16 4.51
N ALA A 142 -7.58 -13.99 5.16
CA ALA A 142 -6.45 -13.11 5.26
C ALA A 142 -5.31 -13.75 6.06
N GLN A 143 -5.61 -14.45 7.16
CA GLN A 143 -4.60 -15.19 7.93
C GLN A 143 -3.97 -16.33 7.13
N GLU A 144 -4.74 -17.03 6.30
CA GLU A 144 -4.23 -18.04 5.36
C GLU A 144 -3.24 -17.40 4.37
N THR A 145 -3.64 -16.28 3.74
CA THR A 145 -2.77 -15.52 2.82
C THR A 145 -1.47 -15.07 3.50
N LEU A 146 -1.55 -14.54 4.73
CA LEU A 146 -0.37 -14.13 5.50
C LEU A 146 0.52 -15.34 5.85
N SER A 147 -0.06 -16.51 6.11
CA SER A 147 0.66 -17.74 6.39
C SER A 147 1.42 -18.26 5.17
N GLU A 148 0.80 -18.20 3.98
CA GLU A 148 1.47 -18.50 2.70
C GLU A 148 2.65 -17.55 2.45
N LEU A 149 2.48 -16.25 2.75
CA LEU A 149 3.57 -15.28 2.63
C LEU A 149 4.71 -15.56 3.59
N MET A 150 4.41 -15.95 4.83
CA MET A 150 5.43 -16.38 5.78
C MET A 150 6.17 -17.63 5.30
N LYS A 151 5.46 -18.62 4.74
CA LYS A 151 6.07 -19.82 4.16
C LYS A 151 6.99 -19.47 2.99
N MET A 152 6.47 -18.76 1.98
CA MET A 152 7.24 -18.31 0.80
C MET A 152 8.52 -17.58 1.22
N ARG A 153 8.45 -16.72 2.24
CA ARG A 153 9.64 -16.01 2.75
C ARG A 153 10.68 -16.95 3.34
N ARG A 154 10.28 -17.93 4.15
CA ARG A 154 11.19 -18.93 4.70
C ARG A 154 11.88 -19.71 3.59
N ASP A 155 11.12 -20.11 2.57
CA ASP A 155 11.65 -20.85 1.42
C ASP A 155 12.64 -20.00 0.59
N LEU A 156 12.46 -18.67 0.61
CA LEU A 156 13.35 -17.72 -0.06
C LEU A 156 14.56 -17.28 0.78
N ASP A 157 14.62 -17.51 2.09
CA ASP A 157 15.66 -16.98 2.98
C ASP A 157 17.08 -17.34 2.50
N GLY A 158 17.30 -18.60 2.12
CA GLY A 158 18.61 -19.05 1.60
C GLY A 158 19.01 -18.39 0.28
N THR A 159 18.05 -18.25 -0.66
CA THR A 159 18.27 -17.61 -1.97
C THR A 159 18.52 -16.11 -1.82
N VAL A 160 17.72 -15.44 -0.99
CA VAL A 160 17.84 -13.99 -0.75
C VAL A 160 19.13 -13.70 0.00
N GLY A 161 19.43 -14.45 1.07
CA GLY A 161 20.65 -14.26 1.87
C GLY A 161 21.94 -14.51 1.09
N SER A 162 21.99 -15.55 0.26
CA SER A 162 23.15 -15.77 -0.63
C SER A 162 23.27 -14.68 -1.70
N GLY A 163 22.18 -14.30 -2.35
CA GLY A 163 22.21 -13.29 -3.42
C GLY A 163 22.48 -11.86 -2.94
N LEU A 164 22.14 -11.51 -1.69
CA LEU A 164 22.54 -10.26 -1.03
C LEU A 164 24.06 -10.25 -0.76
N ARG A 165 24.60 -11.35 -0.20
CA ARG A 165 26.05 -11.48 0.03
C ARG A 165 26.85 -11.39 -1.26
N ALA A 166 26.40 -12.05 -2.33
CA ALA A 166 27.03 -11.98 -3.65
C ALA A 166 27.06 -10.54 -4.24
N ARG A 167 26.21 -9.65 -3.75
CA ARG A 167 26.16 -8.22 -4.13
C ARG A 167 26.90 -7.31 -3.14
N GLY A 168 27.68 -7.88 -2.22
CA GLY A 168 28.44 -7.12 -1.23
C GLY A 168 27.58 -6.49 -0.13
N ALA A 169 26.33 -6.93 0.04
CA ALA A 169 25.45 -6.50 1.12
C ALA A 169 25.61 -7.42 2.34
N SER A 170 26.80 -7.37 2.97
CA SER A 170 27.06 -8.04 4.25
C SER A 170 26.52 -7.23 5.44
N GLU A 171 26.53 -5.90 5.33
CA GLU A 171 26.08 -4.99 6.38
C GLU A 171 24.56 -4.78 6.36
N TYR A 172 24.00 -4.52 7.54
CA TYR A 172 22.58 -4.27 7.72
C TYR A 172 22.06 -3.14 6.80
N GLU A 173 22.75 -2.01 6.75
CA GLU A 173 22.30 -0.84 5.97
C GLU A 173 22.24 -1.12 4.48
N LYS A 174 23.25 -1.82 3.93
CA LYS A 174 23.26 -2.22 2.51
C LYS A 174 22.16 -3.24 2.21
N THR A 175 21.95 -4.19 3.11
CA THR A 175 20.85 -5.16 3.02
C THR A 175 19.49 -4.46 3.01
N LEU A 176 19.30 -3.52 3.94
CA LEU A 176 18.08 -2.73 4.04
C LEU A 176 17.85 -1.91 2.77
N ALA A 177 18.88 -1.20 2.27
CA ALA A 177 18.77 -0.41 1.05
C ALA A 177 18.34 -1.24 -0.17
N LEU A 178 18.89 -2.44 -0.34
CA LEU A 178 18.48 -3.36 -1.41
C LEU A 178 17.04 -3.85 -1.26
N LYS A 179 16.62 -4.21 -0.03
CA LYS A 179 15.24 -4.61 0.27
C LYS A 179 14.26 -3.46 0.02
N GLN A 180 14.58 -2.25 0.46
CA GLN A 180 13.74 -1.07 0.25
C GLN A 180 13.62 -0.69 -1.23
N LYS A 181 14.70 -0.81 -2.00
CA LYS A 181 14.68 -0.62 -3.45
C LYS A 181 13.82 -1.68 -4.15
N ALA A 182 13.93 -2.94 -3.72
CA ALA A 182 13.11 -4.03 -4.25
C ALA A 182 11.63 -3.81 -3.92
N LEU A 183 11.30 -3.49 -2.68
CA LEU A 183 9.93 -3.18 -2.25
C LEU A 183 9.33 -2.02 -3.06
N GLY A 184 10.08 -0.93 -3.22
CA GLY A 184 9.63 0.24 -4.00
C GLY A 184 9.35 -0.08 -5.47
N LYS A 185 10.04 -1.06 -6.07
CA LYS A 185 9.71 -1.56 -7.40
C LYS A 185 8.43 -2.40 -7.40
N MET A 186 8.30 -3.32 -6.44
CA MET A 186 7.13 -4.22 -6.34
C MET A 186 5.83 -3.45 -6.16
N VAL A 187 5.84 -2.42 -5.34
CA VAL A 187 4.69 -1.54 -5.09
C VAL A 187 4.14 -0.89 -6.36
N LYS A 188 4.98 -0.67 -7.37
CA LYS A 188 4.57 -0.03 -8.63
C LYS A 188 3.95 -1.02 -9.62
N LEU A 189 4.01 -2.33 -9.36
CA LEU A 189 3.54 -3.36 -10.30
C LEU A 189 2.01 -3.44 -10.40
N GLY A 190 1.32 -3.16 -9.30
CA GLY A 190 -0.13 -3.11 -9.20
C GLY A 190 -0.60 -3.32 -7.76
N ALA A 191 -1.88 -3.69 -7.60
CA ALA A 191 -2.49 -3.92 -6.29
C ALA A 191 -1.67 -4.95 -5.47
N PRO A 192 -1.45 -4.74 -4.15
CA PRO A 192 -0.59 -5.63 -3.38
C PRO A 192 -1.14 -7.06 -3.32
N ALA A 193 -2.47 -7.24 -3.20
CA ALA A 193 -3.13 -8.54 -3.23
C ALA A 193 -2.80 -9.35 -4.49
N GLU A 194 -2.81 -8.71 -5.67
CA GLU A 194 -2.50 -9.38 -6.94
C GLU A 194 -0.99 -9.58 -7.12
N THR A 195 -0.19 -8.65 -6.61
CA THR A 195 1.27 -8.79 -6.62
C THR A 195 1.74 -9.94 -5.73
N VAL A 196 1.09 -10.16 -4.57
CA VAL A 196 1.40 -11.31 -3.73
C VAL A 196 0.96 -12.63 -4.36
N LYS A 197 -0.20 -12.69 -5.04
CA LYS A 197 -0.61 -13.88 -5.80
C LYS A 197 0.41 -14.25 -6.87
N ALA A 198 0.93 -13.26 -7.61
CA ALA A 198 1.99 -13.48 -8.58
C ALA A 198 3.28 -14.00 -7.90
N CYS A 199 3.60 -13.49 -6.71
CA CYS A 199 4.75 -13.95 -5.92
C CYS A 199 4.60 -15.38 -5.43
N THR A 200 3.48 -15.73 -4.80
CA THR A 200 3.23 -17.08 -4.28
C THR A 200 3.13 -18.10 -5.41
N SER A 201 2.48 -17.76 -6.52
CA SER A 201 2.46 -18.62 -7.72
C SER A 201 3.85 -18.94 -8.27
N ARG A 202 4.83 -18.05 -8.09
CA ARG A 202 6.21 -18.24 -8.57
C ARG A 202 7.12 -18.93 -7.55
N PHE A 203 6.85 -18.82 -6.25
CA PHE A 203 7.82 -19.13 -5.20
C PHE A 203 7.30 -19.91 -3.98
N ALA A 204 5.99 -20.19 -3.85
CA ALA A 204 5.39 -20.87 -2.69
C ALA A 204 5.11 -22.37 -2.90
#